data_AF-A0A1A9ZJ52-F1
#
_entry.id   AF-A0A1A9ZJ52-F1
#
_cell.length_a   1.000
_cell.length_b   1.000
_cell.length_c   1.000
_cell.angle_alpha   90.00
_cell.angle_beta   90.00
_cell.angle_gamma   90.00
#
_symmetry.space_group_name_H-M   'P 1'
#
loop_
_entity.id
_entity.type
_entity.pdbx_description
1 polymer ?
#
loop_
_entity_poly.entity_id
_entity_poly.type
_entity_poly.pdbx_seq_one_letter_code
_entity_poly.pdbx_strand_id
1 'polypeptide(L)'
;MSEEIQPSMDYNLEADSELRFEVEDKNAKVYVTLISGFAEMFGTELVKKKKYEFVMGAKVAIFTYHGCVLHLAGKTEVSYISKETPMIQYLNCHAALEQMRVVAEEKDERGPVVMVVGPMDVGKSTLCRILLNYAVRLGRRPLYADTDVGQGSLSIPGTIGTILVERPASIEEGVSQTAPLIYHFGHKTPSGNSVLYKAVISKMAEVTLESMNENKRTKHSGIIINTCGWVKGDGYANLVHTAQAFEVNAIFVLDQERLYNELLRDIPSFVRVVLLPKSGGVVERSKDLRAENRDLRIKEYFYGHKTPLYPFSFEVKFADLKLYKIGAPPLPDSCMPLGMKVMV
;
A
#
# COMPACT_ATOMS: atom_id res chain seq x y z
N MET A 1 23.63 21.66 29.64
CA MET A 1 22.57 20.79 29.10
C MET A 1 23.20 19.43 28.89
N SER A 2 22.94 18.50 29.80
CA SER A 2 23.39 17.11 29.68
C SER A 2 22.69 16.49 28.48
N GLU A 3 23.45 16.09 27.46
CA GLU A 3 22.94 15.19 26.42
C GLU A 3 22.50 13.90 27.13
N GLU A 4 21.19 13.66 27.20
CA GLU A 4 20.68 12.35 27.60
C GLU A 4 21.30 11.32 26.65
N ILE A 5 22.08 10.40 27.21
CA ILE A 5 22.66 9.27 26.48
C ILE A 5 21.47 8.43 26.02
N GLN A 6 21.06 8.60 24.77
CA GLN A 6 20.01 7.78 24.19
C GLN A 6 20.50 6.32 24.14
N PRO A 7 19.64 5.34 24.49
CA PRO A 7 20.00 3.95 24.38
C PRO A 7 20.37 3.64 22.93
N SER A 8 21.52 3.00 22.73
CA SER A 8 21.98 2.59 21.40
C SER A 8 22.53 1.17 21.43
N MET A 9 22.22 0.38 20.42
CA MET A 9 22.61 -1.02 20.34
C MET A 9 22.92 -1.40 18.89
N ASP A 10 23.98 -2.20 18.72
CA ASP A 10 24.31 -2.83 17.44
C ASP A 10 23.65 -4.20 17.35
N TYR A 11 23.03 -4.48 16.21
CA TYR A 11 22.42 -5.75 15.88
C TYR A 11 23.21 -6.40 14.72
N ASN A 12 23.77 -7.57 15.00
CA ASN A 12 24.39 -8.42 13.99
C ASN A 12 23.34 -9.39 13.44
N LEU A 13 22.94 -9.18 12.19
CA LEU A 13 21.95 -10.02 11.51
C LEU A 13 22.68 -11.04 10.63
N GLU A 14 22.31 -12.31 10.80
CA GLU A 14 22.71 -13.38 9.88
C GLU A 14 21.89 -13.28 8.57
N ALA A 15 22.31 -14.01 7.54
CA ALA A 15 21.53 -14.14 6.32
C ALA A 15 20.11 -14.66 6.63
N ASP A 16 19.14 -14.18 5.85
CA ASP A 16 17.72 -14.51 5.92
C ASP A 16 17.05 -14.16 7.27
N SER A 17 17.56 -13.13 7.95
CA SER A 17 16.97 -12.60 9.18
C SER A 17 16.55 -11.12 9.04
N GLU A 18 15.64 -10.68 9.91
CA GLU A 18 15.23 -9.28 9.99
C GLU A 18 15.24 -8.75 11.42
N LEU A 19 15.64 -7.49 11.57
CA LEU A 19 15.46 -6.71 12.79
C LEU A 19 14.05 -6.12 12.77
N ARG A 20 13.23 -6.48 13.76
CA ARG A 20 11.92 -5.88 13.99
C ARG A 20 11.99 -4.92 15.16
N PHE A 21 11.43 -3.73 15.00
CA PHE A 21 11.28 -2.80 16.10
C PHE A 21 10.05 -1.91 15.95
N GLU A 22 9.60 -1.37 17.08
CA GLU A 22 8.41 -0.55 17.19
C GLU A 22 8.70 0.75 17.96
N VAL A 23 8.04 1.82 17.52
CA VAL A 23 8.11 3.14 18.17
C VAL A 23 6.68 3.55 18.53
N GLU A 24 6.35 3.61 19.81
CA GLU A 24 5.03 3.98 20.33
C GLU A 24 5.07 5.29 21.14
N ASP A 25 6.20 5.63 21.74
CA ASP A 25 6.37 6.88 22.47
C ASP A 25 6.32 8.11 21.53
N LYS A 26 5.38 9.03 21.80
CA LYS A 26 5.14 10.25 21.00
C LYS A 26 6.37 11.14 20.88
N ASN A 27 7.23 11.11 21.89
CA ASN A 27 8.40 11.98 21.98
C ASN A 27 9.69 11.25 21.56
N ALA A 28 9.61 9.94 21.29
CA ALA A 28 10.78 9.18 20.87
C ALA A 28 11.08 9.38 19.38
N LYS A 29 12.37 9.49 19.10
CA LYS A 29 12.92 9.37 17.76
C LYS A 29 13.91 8.23 17.78
N VAL A 30 13.75 7.31 16.84
CA VAL A 30 14.62 6.15 16.67
C VAL A 30 15.36 6.27 15.36
N TYR A 31 16.68 6.11 15.40
CA TYR A 31 17.55 6.19 14.25
C TYR A 31 18.13 4.82 13.95
N VAL A 32 18.05 4.41 12.68
CA VAL A 32 18.74 3.21 12.18
C VAL A 32 19.83 3.61 11.21
N THR A 33 21.01 2.98 11.34
CA THR A 33 22.12 3.13 10.40
C THR A 33 22.65 1.76 10.00
N LEU A 34 22.79 1.52 8.69
CA LEU A 34 23.51 0.36 8.17
C LEU A 34 25.02 0.59 8.30
N ILE A 35 25.68 -0.20 9.15
CA ILE A 35 27.12 -0.10 9.40
C ILE A 35 27.91 -0.92 8.38
N SER A 36 27.53 -2.18 8.19
CA SER A 36 28.19 -3.11 7.26
C SER A 36 27.20 -4.13 6.66
N GLY A 37 27.61 -4.82 5.60
CA GLY A 37 26.75 -5.76 4.86
C GLY A 37 25.72 -5.08 3.95
N PHE A 38 24.61 -5.77 3.71
CA PHE A 38 23.49 -5.30 2.88
C PHE A 38 22.19 -5.51 3.63
N ALA A 39 21.28 -4.53 3.59
CA ALA A 39 19.99 -4.63 4.26
C ALA A 39 18.94 -3.89 3.44
N GLU A 40 17.68 -4.27 3.60
CA GLU A 40 16.55 -3.64 2.95
C GLU A 40 15.36 -3.50 3.90
N MET A 41 14.59 -2.43 3.71
CA MET A 41 13.32 -2.25 4.38
C MET A 41 12.20 -2.33 3.35
N PHE A 42 11.41 -3.39 3.42
CA PHE A 42 10.31 -3.68 2.49
C PHE A 42 10.72 -3.57 1.02
N GLY A 43 11.89 -4.12 0.67
CA GLY A 43 12.46 -4.12 -0.67
C GLY A 43 13.28 -2.88 -1.07
N THR A 44 13.29 -1.81 -0.25
CA THR A 44 14.16 -0.65 -0.48
C THR A 44 15.51 -0.86 0.20
N GLU A 45 16.60 -0.80 -0.56
CA GLU A 45 17.97 -0.98 -0.04
C GLU A 45 18.39 0.18 0.89
N LEU A 46 19.02 -0.16 2.01
CA LEU A 46 19.62 0.81 2.92
C LEU A 46 20.98 1.27 2.39
N VAL A 47 21.24 2.57 2.52
CA VAL A 47 22.53 3.16 2.19
C VAL A 47 23.44 3.09 3.42
N LYS A 48 24.64 2.53 3.25
CA LYS A 48 25.64 2.45 4.33
C LYS A 48 25.92 3.83 4.92
N LYS A 49 26.01 3.92 6.25
CA LYS A 49 26.27 5.14 7.04
C LYS A 49 25.19 6.23 6.92
N LYS A 50 24.10 6.01 6.19
CA LYS A 50 22.94 6.92 6.20
C LYS A 50 22.10 6.64 7.44
N LYS A 51 21.76 7.70 8.18
CA LYS A 51 20.82 7.66 9.29
C LYS A 51 19.39 7.77 8.75
N TYR A 52 18.53 6.85 9.15
CA TYR A 52 17.09 6.87 8.89
C TYR A 52 16.35 7.10 10.18
N GLU A 53 15.41 8.05 10.20
CA GLU A 53 14.65 8.46 11.38
C GLU A 53 13.23 7.89 11.33
N PHE A 54 12.83 7.26 12.43
CA PHE A 54 11.51 6.71 12.68
C PHE A 54 10.91 7.37 13.93
N VAL A 55 9.62 7.64 13.87
CA VAL A 55 8.84 8.31 14.91
C VAL A 55 7.68 7.42 15.36
N MET A 56 6.92 7.90 16.35
CA MET A 56 5.70 7.23 16.84
C MET A 56 4.83 6.64 15.72
N GLY A 57 4.38 5.41 15.93
CA GLY A 57 3.55 4.64 15.01
C GLY A 57 4.37 3.78 14.04
N ALA A 58 5.69 3.95 13.99
CA ALA A 58 6.56 3.13 13.15
C ALA A 58 6.60 1.69 13.66
N LYS A 59 6.24 0.75 12.78
CA LYS A 59 6.41 -0.69 12.93
C LYS A 59 7.32 -1.15 11.80
N VAL A 60 8.56 -1.47 12.11
CA VAL A 60 9.64 -1.60 11.12
C VAL A 60 10.20 -3.01 11.11
N ALA A 61 10.51 -3.52 9.92
CA ALA A 61 11.28 -4.74 9.71
C ALA A 61 12.38 -4.46 8.67
N ILE A 62 13.65 -4.65 9.07
CA ILE A 62 14.81 -4.50 8.19
C ILE A 62 15.45 -5.87 7.99
N PHE A 63 15.36 -6.36 6.76
CA PHE A 63 15.75 -7.70 6.36
C PHE A 63 17.12 -7.71 5.67
N THR A 64 17.81 -8.84 5.70
CA THR A 64 19.03 -9.07 4.92
C THR A 64 19.11 -10.47 4.32
N TYR A 65 19.44 -10.55 3.04
CA TYR A 65 19.74 -11.82 2.34
C TYR A 65 21.17 -12.32 2.57
N HIS A 66 22.08 -11.47 3.07
CA HIS A 66 23.53 -11.76 3.08
C HIS A 66 24.18 -11.56 4.45
N GLY A 67 23.43 -11.05 5.43
CA GLY A 67 23.94 -10.59 6.71
C GLY A 67 24.32 -9.11 6.70
N CYS A 68 24.14 -8.47 7.85
CA CYS A 68 24.47 -7.06 8.03
C CYS A 68 24.66 -6.69 9.50
N VAL A 69 25.19 -5.49 9.73
CA VAL A 69 25.24 -4.87 11.05
C VAL A 69 24.45 -3.57 11.03
N LEU A 70 23.44 -3.48 11.88
CA LEU A 70 22.58 -2.31 12.05
C LEU A 70 22.85 -1.66 13.40
N HIS A 71 23.08 -0.35 13.40
CA HIS A 71 23.11 0.45 14.62
C HIS A 71 21.72 1.08 14.83
N LEU A 72 21.10 0.77 15.96
CA LEU A 72 19.81 1.30 16.39
C LEU A 72 20.04 2.24 17.58
N ALA A 73 19.62 3.50 17.46
CA ALA A 73 19.74 4.50 18.52
C ALA A 73 18.38 5.14 18.82
N GLY A 74 18.05 5.32 20.09
CA GLY A 74 16.76 5.83 20.55
C GLY A 74 15.92 4.78 21.25
N LYS A 75 14.89 5.23 21.97
CA LYS A 75 14.01 4.37 22.77
C LYS A 75 13.00 3.66 21.87
N THR A 76 13.02 2.33 21.87
CA THR A 76 12.02 1.45 21.25
C THR A 76 11.22 0.71 22.32
N GLU A 77 9.94 0.46 22.08
CA GLU A 77 9.12 -0.38 22.96
C GLU A 77 9.53 -1.85 22.85
N VAL A 78 9.78 -2.31 21.63
CA VAL A 78 10.20 -3.68 21.33
C VAL A 78 11.26 -3.62 20.22
N SER A 79 12.32 -4.41 20.35
CA SER A 79 13.34 -4.62 19.31
C SER A 79 13.94 -6.03 19.41
N TYR A 80 13.86 -6.82 18.34
CA TYR A 80 14.36 -8.19 18.30
C TYR A 80 14.69 -8.66 16.88
N ILE A 81 15.57 -9.65 16.76
CA ILE A 81 15.89 -10.31 15.48
C ILE A 81 14.94 -11.49 15.28
N SER A 82 14.34 -11.60 14.09
CA SER A 82 13.54 -12.74 13.68
C SER A 82 14.22 -13.47 12.52
N LYS A 83 14.29 -14.80 12.62
CA LYS A 83 14.80 -15.70 11.56
C LYS A 83 13.67 -16.34 10.74
N GLU A 84 12.43 -16.28 11.24
CA GLU A 84 11.26 -16.83 10.56
C GLU A 84 10.58 -15.71 9.78
N THR A 85 10.86 -15.67 8.47
CA THR A 85 10.32 -14.66 7.57
C THR A 85 9.76 -15.31 6.29
N PRO A 86 8.71 -14.73 5.69
CA PRO A 86 8.19 -15.19 4.40
C PRO A 86 8.94 -14.58 3.19
N MET A 87 10.12 -13.99 3.40
CA MET A 87 10.83 -13.19 2.38
C MET A 87 11.29 -14.00 1.18
N ILE A 88 11.61 -15.28 1.37
CA ILE A 88 11.97 -16.19 0.27
C ILE A 88 10.75 -16.47 -0.62
N GLN A 89 9.58 -16.68 -0.02
CA GLN A 89 8.33 -16.87 -0.76
C GLN A 89 7.98 -15.61 -1.57
N TYR A 90 8.15 -14.43 -0.99
CA TYR A 90 7.92 -13.16 -1.68
C TYR A 90 8.91 -12.93 -2.83
N LEU A 91 10.19 -13.31 -2.64
CA LEU A 91 11.20 -13.27 -3.69
C LEU A 91 10.87 -14.24 -4.84
N ASN A 92 10.43 -15.46 -4.53
CA ASN A 92 10.02 -16.45 -5.53
C ASN A 92 8.82 -15.96 -6.35
N CYS A 93 7.82 -15.36 -5.68
CA CYS A 93 6.71 -14.70 -6.37
C CYS A 93 7.20 -13.60 -7.30
N HIS A 94 8.10 -12.72 -6.83
CA HIS A 94 8.67 -11.68 -7.67
C HIS A 94 9.42 -12.24 -8.88
N ALA A 95 10.24 -13.28 -8.70
CA ALA A 95 10.97 -13.92 -9.78
C ALA A 95 10.03 -14.53 -10.85
N ALA A 96 8.93 -15.15 -10.42
CA ALA A 96 7.90 -15.65 -11.34
C ALA A 96 7.21 -14.51 -12.11
N LEU A 97 6.89 -13.40 -11.43
CA LEU A 97 6.34 -12.21 -12.10
C LEU A 97 7.35 -11.61 -13.09
N GLU A 98 8.63 -11.61 -12.78
CA GLU A 98 9.66 -11.11 -13.69
C GLU A 98 9.76 -11.97 -14.95
N GLN A 99 9.67 -13.29 -14.85
CA GLN A 99 9.58 -14.16 -16.03
C GLN A 99 8.37 -13.82 -16.91
N MET A 100 7.21 -13.52 -16.29
CA MET A 100 6.04 -13.05 -17.04
C MET A 100 6.29 -11.71 -17.74
N ARG A 101 7.01 -10.78 -17.11
CA ARG A 101 7.39 -9.50 -17.73
C ARG A 101 8.31 -9.68 -18.91
N VAL A 102 9.31 -10.56 -18.81
CA VAL A 102 10.22 -10.86 -19.92
C VAL A 102 9.45 -11.40 -21.11
N VAL A 103 8.56 -12.39 -20.91
CA VAL A 103 7.72 -12.93 -21.98
C VAL A 103 6.78 -11.85 -22.56
N ALA A 104 6.20 -11.00 -21.72
CA ALA A 104 5.35 -9.91 -22.17
C ALA A 104 6.12 -8.86 -23.00
N GLU A 105 7.37 -8.57 -22.64
CA GLU A 105 8.24 -7.67 -23.39
C GLU A 105 8.64 -8.26 -24.76
N GLU A 106 8.98 -9.55 -24.80
CA GLU A 106 9.30 -10.26 -26.04
C GLU A 106 8.12 -10.31 -27.02
N LYS A 107 6.90 -10.45 -26.50
CA LYS A 107 5.66 -10.54 -27.29
C LYS A 107 4.96 -9.20 -27.53
N ASP A 108 5.50 -8.10 -27.01
CA ASP A 108 4.82 -6.79 -26.93
C ASP A 108 3.39 -6.89 -26.35
N GLU A 109 3.25 -7.66 -25.27
CA GLU A 109 2.02 -7.85 -24.50
C GLU A 109 2.06 -7.04 -23.19
N ARG A 110 0.92 -7.01 -22.48
CA ARG A 110 0.85 -6.43 -21.14
C ARG A 110 1.58 -7.35 -20.14
N GLY A 111 2.34 -6.73 -19.25
CA GLY A 111 2.94 -7.40 -18.11
C GLY A 111 1.89 -7.91 -17.12
N PRO A 112 2.32 -8.65 -16.08
CA PRO A 112 1.40 -9.29 -15.16
C PRO A 112 0.60 -8.27 -14.34
N VAL A 113 -0.72 -8.45 -14.30
CA VAL A 113 -1.62 -7.77 -13.36
C VAL A 113 -1.83 -8.68 -12.15
N VAL A 114 -1.38 -8.23 -10.99
CA VAL A 114 -1.34 -9.01 -9.75
C VAL A 114 -2.22 -8.37 -8.70
N MET A 115 -3.08 -9.16 -8.06
CA MET A 115 -3.92 -8.70 -6.96
C MET A 115 -3.53 -9.37 -5.64
N VAL A 116 -3.32 -8.59 -4.59
CA VAL A 116 -3.00 -9.09 -3.24
C VAL A 116 -4.23 -8.98 -2.36
N VAL A 117 -4.71 -10.13 -1.86
CA VAL A 117 -5.96 -10.25 -1.08
C VAL A 117 -5.74 -10.95 0.25
N GLY A 118 -6.66 -10.74 1.19
CA GLY A 118 -6.58 -11.30 2.55
C GLY A 118 -7.25 -10.40 3.57
N PRO A 119 -7.53 -10.91 4.78
CA PRO A 119 -8.21 -10.16 5.83
C PRO A 119 -7.38 -8.95 6.30
N MET A 120 -7.90 -8.17 7.25
CA MET A 120 -7.14 -7.09 7.87
C MET A 120 -5.89 -7.65 8.57
N ASP A 121 -4.81 -6.86 8.62
CA ASP A 121 -3.60 -7.15 9.39
C ASP A 121 -2.87 -8.45 9.02
N VAL A 122 -2.75 -8.72 7.71
CA VAL A 122 -1.92 -9.81 7.16
C VAL A 122 -0.71 -9.34 6.34
N GLY A 123 -0.47 -8.03 6.26
CA GLY A 123 0.68 -7.47 5.56
C GLY A 123 0.51 -7.20 4.06
N LYS A 124 -0.73 -7.10 3.55
CA LYS A 124 -1.02 -6.85 2.11
C LYS A 124 -0.24 -5.66 1.54
N SER A 125 -0.36 -4.48 2.15
CA SER A 125 0.33 -3.27 1.69
C SER A 125 1.86 -3.41 1.74
N THR A 126 2.38 -4.14 2.74
CA THR A 126 3.81 -4.44 2.85
C THR A 126 4.30 -5.33 1.72
N LEU A 127 3.55 -6.40 1.39
CA LEU A 127 3.87 -7.27 0.26
C LEU A 127 3.82 -6.49 -1.07
N CYS A 128 2.79 -5.67 -1.29
CA CYS A 128 2.72 -4.81 -2.47
C CYS A 128 3.96 -3.91 -2.58
N ARG A 129 4.38 -3.28 -1.47
CA ARG A 129 5.58 -2.44 -1.43
C ARG A 129 6.86 -3.22 -1.78
N ILE A 130 7.03 -4.43 -1.24
CA ILE A 130 8.17 -5.30 -1.55
C ILE A 130 8.21 -5.63 -3.05
N LEU A 131 7.09 -6.09 -3.60
CA LEU A 131 7.00 -6.50 -5.01
C LEU A 131 7.24 -5.32 -5.97
N LEU A 132 6.72 -4.14 -5.64
CA LEU A 132 6.95 -2.90 -6.39
C LEU A 132 8.43 -2.51 -6.37
N ASN A 133 9.03 -2.48 -5.18
CA ASN A 133 10.43 -2.13 -5.01
C ASN A 133 11.38 -3.08 -5.75
N TYR A 134 11.12 -4.39 -5.68
CA TYR A 134 11.90 -5.38 -6.42
C TYR A 134 11.79 -5.18 -7.94
N ALA A 135 10.57 -4.93 -8.45
CA ALA A 135 10.37 -4.64 -9.87
C ALA A 135 11.18 -3.41 -10.31
N VAL A 136 11.14 -2.34 -9.53
CA VAL A 136 11.90 -1.13 -9.85
C VAL A 136 13.41 -1.33 -9.78
N ARG A 137 13.91 -2.15 -8.84
CA ARG A 137 15.33 -2.53 -8.75
C ARG A 137 15.81 -3.24 -10.01
N LEU A 138 14.94 -4.00 -10.67
CA LEU A 138 15.20 -4.61 -11.99
C LEU A 138 14.92 -3.68 -13.17
N GLY A 139 14.70 -2.39 -12.94
CA GLY A 139 14.45 -1.40 -13.98
C GLY A 139 13.04 -1.46 -14.58
N ARG A 140 12.08 -2.16 -13.96
CA ARG A 140 10.67 -2.10 -14.35
C ARG A 140 10.04 -0.79 -13.84
N ARG A 141 8.86 -0.45 -14.38
CA ARG A 141 8.02 0.70 -13.99
C ARG A 141 6.58 0.24 -13.79
N PRO A 142 6.29 -0.58 -12.76
CA PRO A 142 4.94 -1.09 -12.54
C PRO A 142 3.99 0.01 -12.09
N LEU A 143 2.70 -0.17 -12.37
CA LEU A 143 1.65 0.60 -11.73
C LEU A 143 1.29 -0.01 -10.37
N TYR A 144 1.09 0.83 -9.37
CA TYR A 144 0.50 0.44 -8.10
C TYR A 144 -0.95 0.91 -8.06
N ALA A 145 -1.90 0.00 -7.84
CA ALA A 145 -3.30 0.32 -7.62
C ALA A 145 -3.68 0.05 -6.16
N ASP A 146 -4.24 1.04 -5.48
CA ASP A 146 -4.70 0.92 -4.10
C ASP A 146 -6.22 1.04 -4.06
N THR A 147 -6.88 -0.08 -3.75
CA THR A 147 -8.34 -0.17 -3.65
C THR A 147 -8.83 -0.12 -2.20
N ASP A 148 -7.93 0.03 -1.22
CA ASP A 148 -8.30 0.15 0.19
C ASP A 148 -8.76 1.58 0.54
N VAL A 149 -10.07 1.80 0.51
CA VAL A 149 -10.67 3.10 0.89
C VAL A 149 -10.51 3.45 2.38
N GLY A 150 -10.17 2.48 3.24
CA GLY A 150 -10.07 2.68 4.68
C GLY A 150 -8.68 3.08 5.13
N GLN A 151 -7.64 2.47 4.55
CA GLN A 151 -6.23 2.65 4.95
C GLN A 151 -5.28 2.86 3.75
N GLY A 152 -5.83 3.25 2.59
CA GLY A 152 -5.07 3.49 1.37
C GLY A 152 -3.96 4.51 1.53
N SER A 153 -2.91 4.34 0.73
CA SER A 153 -1.61 5.01 0.88
C SER A 153 -1.30 6.02 -0.23
N LEU A 154 -2.24 6.27 -1.15
CA LEU A 154 -2.05 7.14 -2.32
C LEU A 154 -2.58 8.55 -2.12
N SER A 155 -3.67 8.73 -1.37
CA SER A 155 -4.29 10.03 -1.12
C SER A 155 -4.97 10.02 0.25
N ILE A 156 -5.96 10.88 0.46
CA ILE A 156 -6.79 10.92 1.66
C ILE A 156 -7.66 9.66 1.79
N PRO A 157 -8.12 9.31 3.00
CA PRO A 157 -9.06 8.21 3.20
C PRO A 157 -10.35 8.39 2.40
N GLY A 158 -10.99 7.28 2.02
CA GLY A 158 -12.18 7.27 1.18
C GLY A 158 -11.89 7.46 -0.30
N THR A 159 -10.65 7.21 -0.73
CA THR A 159 -10.25 7.23 -2.14
C THR A 159 -9.74 5.86 -2.58
N ILE A 160 -9.83 5.62 -3.88
CA ILE A 160 -9.06 4.57 -4.56
C ILE A 160 -8.21 5.23 -5.64
N GLY A 161 -7.10 4.64 -6.01
CA GLY A 161 -6.27 5.24 -7.04
C GLY A 161 -5.18 4.36 -7.59
N THR A 162 -4.51 4.88 -8.62
CA THR A 162 -3.35 4.25 -9.24
C THR A 162 -2.20 5.25 -9.40
N ILE A 163 -0.97 4.75 -9.36
CA ILE A 163 0.23 5.55 -9.55
C ILE A 163 1.33 4.75 -10.24
N LEU A 164 2.14 5.41 -11.07
CA LEU A 164 3.35 4.83 -11.65
C LEU A 164 4.49 4.83 -10.62
N VAL A 165 5.09 3.67 -10.39
CA VAL A 165 6.24 3.55 -9.48
C VAL A 165 7.53 3.47 -10.30
N GLU A 166 8.29 4.56 -10.31
CA GLU A 166 9.53 4.67 -11.12
C GLU A 166 10.81 4.52 -10.29
N ARG A 167 10.72 4.66 -8.96
CA ARG A 167 11.84 4.61 -8.03
C ARG A 167 11.43 3.82 -6.79
N PRO A 168 12.37 3.14 -6.10
CA PRO A 168 12.06 2.46 -4.86
C PRO A 168 11.46 3.44 -3.85
N ALA A 169 10.46 3.00 -3.11
CA ALA A 169 9.80 3.79 -2.07
C ALA A 169 10.84 4.31 -1.07
N SER A 170 10.82 5.59 -0.77
CA SER A 170 11.62 6.17 0.31
C SER A 170 11.34 5.40 1.60
N ILE A 171 12.39 5.04 2.33
CA ILE A 171 12.25 4.36 3.63
C ILE A 171 11.32 5.17 4.55
N GLU A 172 11.47 6.49 4.53
CA GLU A 172 10.78 7.39 5.45
C GLU A 172 9.45 7.89 4.88
N GLU A 173 9.39 8.20 3.58
CA GLU A 173 8.21 8.87 2.96
C GLU A 173 7.34 7.92 2.10
N GLY A 174 7.78 6.68 1.86
CA GLY A 174 7.05 5.73 1.02
C GLY A 174 7.13 6.02 -0.48
N VAL A 175 6.09 5.66 -1.22
CA VAL A 175 6.03 5.84 -2.69
C VAL A 175 5.89 7.34 -3.02
N SER A 176 6.73 7.85 -3.93
CA SER A 176 6.64 9.24 -4.39
C SER A 176 5.33 9.48 -5.14
N GLN A 177 4.54 10.45 -4.68
CA GLN A 177 3.21 10.75 -5.23
C GLN A 177 3.28 11.78 -6.37
N THR A 178 3.90 11.39 -7.49
CA THR A 178 3.91 12.23 -8.69
C THR A 178 2.70 11.87 -9.57
N ALA A 179 1.74 12.79 -9.69
CA ALA A 179 0.57 12.69 -10.55
C ALA A 179 -0.24 11.37 -10.44
N PRO A 180 -0.72 10.97 -9.23
CA PRO A 180 -1.58 9.80 -9.10
C PRO A 180 -2.96 10.02 -9.72
N LEU A 181 -3.55 8.97 -10.28
CA LEU A 181 -4.96 8.93 -10.67
C LEU A 181 -5.78 8.57 -9.43
N ILE A 182 -6.60 9.50 -8.94
CA ILE A 182 -7.38 9.32 -7.71
C ILE A 182 -8.87 9.48 -7.99
N TYR A 183 -9.67 8.55 -7.47
CA TYR A 183 -11.12 8.64 -7.45
C TYR A 183 -11.63 8.73 -6.01
N HIS A 184 -12.54 9.66 -5.77
CA HIS A 184 -13.17 9.84 -4.46
C HIS A 184 -14.40 8.93 -4.32
N PHE A 185 -14.32 7.97 -3.40
CA PHE A 185 -15.44 7.09 -3.04
C PHE A 185 -16.28 7.66 -1.89
N GLY A 186 -15.64 8.34 -0.93
CA GLY A 186 -16.32 9.08 0.14
C GLY A 186 -16.74 8.27 1.37
N HIS A 187 -16.48 6.97 1.42
CA HIS A 187 -16.71 6.13 2.61
C HIS A 187 -15.44 5.43 3.08
N LYS A 188 -15.36 5.13 4.39
CA LYS A 188 -14.23 4.43 5.02
C LYS A 188 -14.23 2.92 4.74
N THR A 189 -15.34 2.37 4.25
CA THR A 189 -15.51 0.95 3.93
C THR A 189 -16.32 0.78 2.65
N PRO A 190 -16.02 -0.22 1.80
CA PRO A 190 -16.80 -0.45 0.57
C PRO A 190 -18.29 -0.72 0.83
N SER A 191 -18.64 -1.22 2.02
CA SER A 191 -20.02 -1.46 2.45
C SER A 191 -20.88 -0.21 2.52
N GLY A 192 -20.28 1.00 2.56
CA GLY A 192 -21.03 2.26 2.56
C GLY A 192 -21.84 2.47 1.27
N ASN A 193 -21.33 2.00 0.14
CA ASN A 193 -22.02 1.99 -1.14
C ASN A 193 -21.33 1.02 -2.12
N SER A 194 -21.67 -0.27 -2.04
CA SER A 194 -21.00 -1.32 -2.83
C SER A 194 -21.16 -1.13 -4.34
N VAL A 195 -22.31 -0.61 -4.79
CA VAL A 195 -22.58 -0.30 -6.20
C VAL A 195 -21.64 0.78 -6.70
N LEU A 196 -21.52 1.89 -5.96
CA LEU A 196 -20.57 2.94 -6.29
C LEU A 196 -19.13 2.43 -6.24
N TYR A 197 -18.77 1.64 -5.22
CA TYR A 197 -17.42 1.08 -5.11
C TYR A 197 -17.03 0.29 -6.36
N LYS A 198 -17.90 -0.61 -6.84
CA LYS A 198 -17.69 -1.37 -8.07
C LYS A 198 -17.61 -0.47 -9.31
N ALA A 199 -18.47 0.54 -9.42
CA ALA A 199 -18.44 1.48 -10.53
C ALA A 199 -17.13 2.27 -10.60
N VAL A 200 -16.64 2.75 -9.44
CA VAL A 200 -15.36 3.47 -9.36
C VAL A 200 -14.19 2.54 -9.67
N ILE A 201 -14.20 1.30 -9.18
CA ILE A 201 -13.20 0.27 -9.53
C ILE A 201 -13.18 0.00 -11.03
N SER A 202 -14.34 -0.19 -11.66
CA SER A 202 -14.43 -0.41 -13.11
C SER A 202 -13.86 0.77 -13.88
N LYS A 203 -14.22 2.01 -13.50
CA LYS A 203 -13.70 3.20 -14.19
C LYS A 203 -12.19 3.37 -13.99
N MET A 204 -11.70 3.12 -12.78
CA MET A 204 -10.27 3.17 -12.49
C MET A 204 -9.50 2.10 -13.28
N ALA A 205 -10.04 0.88 -13.38
CA ALA A 205 -9.42 -0.21 -14.13
C ALA A 205 -9.33 0.13 -15.62
N GLU A 206 -10.43 0.61 -16.22
CA GLU A 206 -10.48 1.08 -17.61
C GLU A 206 -9.35 2.09 -17.90
N VAL A 207 -9.31 3.19 -17.15
CA VAL A 207 -8.31 4.26 -17.37
C VAL A 207 -6.88 3.77 -17.09
N THR A 208 -6.69 2.93 -16.07
CA THR A 208 -5.36 2.38 -15.73
C THR A 208 -4.86 1.46 -16.83
N LEU A 209 -5.69 0.53 -17.32
CA LEU A 209 -5.33 -0.40 -18.39
C LEU A 209 -5.09 0.33 -19.72
N GLU A 210 -5.83 1.40 -20.01
CA GLU A 210 -5.59 2.26 -21.16
C GLU A 210 -4.24 2.99 -21.06
N SER A 211 -3.97 3.66 -19.94
CA SER A 211 -2.73 4.41 -19.72
C SER A 211 -1.46 3.55 -19.81
N MET A 212 -1.54 2.26 -19.51
CA MET A 212 -0.41 1.33 -19.68
C MET A 212 0.10 1.29 -21.12
N ASN A 213 -0.79 1.47 -22.11
CA ASN A 213 -0.44 1.37 -23.52
C ASN A 213 0.31 2.60 -24.03
N GLU A 214 0.35 3.70 -23.27
CA GLU A 214 1.08 4.92 -23.63
C GLU A 214 2.60 4.73 -23.59
N ASN A 215 3.09 3.81 -22.74
CA ASN A 215 4.52 3.57 -22.56
C ASN A 215 4.82 2.08 -22.49
N LYS A 216 5.60 1.56 -23.44
CA LYS A 216 6.02 0.14 -23.50
C LYS A 216 6.64 -0.34 -22.19
N ARG A 217 7.49 0.46 -21.55
CA ARG A 217 8.13 0.08 -20.28
C ARG A 217 7.08 -0.12 -19.18
N THR A 218 6.08 0.74 -19.10
CA THR A 218 4.95 0.60 -18.15
C THR A 218 4.08 -0.60 -18.53
N LYS A 219 3.73 -0.73 -19.81
CA LYS A 219 2.96 -1.84 -20.38
C LYS A 219 3.52 -3.20 -19.95
N HIS A 220 4.82 -3.44 -20.18
CA HIS A 220 5.46 -4.72 -19.87
C HIS A 220 5.72 -4.92 -18.37
N SER A 221 5.69 -3.84 -17.57
CA SER A 221 5.94 -3.93 -16.12
C SER A 221 4.75 -4.45 -15.31
N GLY A 222 3.54 -4.28 -15.83
CA GLY A 222 2.32 -4.77 -15.19
C GLY A 222 1.80 -3.88 -14.06
N ILE A 223 0.88 -4.44 -13.26
CA ILE A 223 0.19 -3.75 -12.16
C ILE A 223 0.27 -4.60 -10.89
N ILE A 224 0.46 -3.96 -9.74
CA ILE A 224 0.29 -4.57 -8.42
C ILE A 224 -0.88 -3.89 -7.71
N ILE A 225 -1.89 -4.66 -7.31
CA ILE A 225 -3.15 -4.17 -6.74
C ILE A 225 -3.23 -4.54 -5.26
N ASN A 226 -3.30 -3.54 -4.38
CA ASN A 226 -3.64 -3.69 -2.97
C ASN A 226 -5.17 -3.65 -2.77
N THR A 227 -5.70 -4.52 -1.91
CA THR A 227 -7.13 -4.56 -1.59
C THR A 227 -7.45 -4.25 -0.13
N CYS A 228 -8.70 -3.86 0.13
CA CYS A 228 -9.21 -3.77 1.50
C CYS A 228 -9.30 -5.16 2.16
N GLY A 229 -9.39 -5.18 3.50
CA GLY A 229 -9.46 -6.42 4.30
C GLY A 229 -10.84 -7.08 4.41
N TRP A 230 -11.83 -6.66 3.60
CA TRP A 230 -13.18 -7.21 3.65
C TRP A 230 -13.34 -8.39 2.68
N VAL A 231 -13.21 -9.61 3.21
CA VAL A 231 -13.07 -10.84 2.39
C VAL A 231 -14.30 -11.75 2.40
N LYS A 232 -15.42 -11.35 3.02
CA LYS A 232 -16.63 -12.17 3.18
C LYS A 232 -17.85 -11.49 2.56
N GLY A 233 -18.80 -12.28 2.06
CA GLY A 233 -20.07 -11.78 1.51
C GLY A 233 -19.84 -10.78 0.37
N ASP A 234 -20.44 -9.60 0.46
CA ASP A 234 -20.25 -8.52 -0.52
C ASP A 234 -18.78 -8.11 -0.69
N GLY A 235 -17.96 -8.25 0.37
CA GLY A 235 -16.52 -8.04 0.29
C GLY A 235 -15.84 -9.00 -0.68
N TYR A 236 -16.22 -10.28 -0.64
CA TYR A 236 -15.75 -11.28 -1.61
C TYR A 236 -16.20 -10.95 -3.04
N ALA A 237 -17.47 -10.56 -3.20
CA ALA A 237 -17.99 -10.13 -4.51
C ALA A 237 -17.24 -8.91 -5.06
N ASN A 238 -16.77 -8.00 -4.19
CA ASN A 238 -15.93 -6.86 -4.58
C ASN A 238 -14.52 -7.30 -5.01
N LEU A 239 -13.93 -8.32 -4.39
CA LEU A 239 -12.65 -8.89 -4.81
C LEU A 239 -12.75 -9.54 -6.19
N VAL A 240 -13.80 -10.34 -6.43
CA VAL A 240 -14.06 -10.96 -7.74
C VAL A 240 -14.29 -9.90 -8.81
N HIS A 241 -15.09 -8.86 -8.52
CA HIS A 241 -15.31 -7.74 -9.44
C HIS A 241 -13.99 -7.01 -9.77
N THR A 242 -13.15 -6.78 -8.77
CA THR A 242 -11.84 -6.13 -8.97
C THR A 242 -10.94 -6.98 -9.85
N ALA A 243 -10.89 -8.31 -9.62
CA ALA A 243 -10.12 -9.24 -10.44
C ALA A 243 -10.55 -9.23 -11.90
N GLN A 244 -11.86 -9.19 -12.16
CA GLN A 244 -12.45 -9.12 -13.50
C GLN A 244 -12.16 -7.77 -14.16
N ALA A 245 -12.43 -6.66 -13.48
CA ALA A 245 -12.26 -5.32 -14.04
C ALA A 245 -10.82 -5.02 -14.44
N PHE A 246 -9.85 -5.49 -13.66
CA PHE A 246 -8.42 -5.32 -13.94
C PHE A 246 -7.82 -6.42 -14.83
N GLU A 247 -8.59 -7.43 -15.22
CA GLU A 247 -8.10 -8.57 -16.02
C GLU A 247 -6.89 -9.27 -15.35
N VAL A 248 -7.00 -9.55 -14.06
CA VAL A 248 -5.91 -10.05 -13.22
C VAL A 248 -5.37 -11.41 -13.72
N ASN A 249 -4.04 -11.54 -13.77
CA ASN A 249 -3.37 -12.79 -14.14
C ASN A 249 -2.95 -13.63 -12.92
N ALA A 250 -2.71 -12.99 -11.77
CA ALA A 250 -2.31 -13.66 -10.55
C ALA A 250 -2.95 -13.04 -9.30
N ILE A 251 -3.39 -13.88 -8.37
CA ILE A 251 -3.96 -13.48 -7.08
C ILE A 251 -3.12 -14.09 -5.96
N PHE A 252 -2.54 -13.25 -5.12
CA PHE A 252 -1.79 -13.65 -3.93
C PHE A 252 -2.69 -13.53 -2.70
N VAL A 253 -3.02 -14.66 -2.09
CA VAL A 253 -3.89 -14.76 -0.92
C VAL A 253 -3.02 -14.85 0.33
N LEU A 254 -3.11 -13.87 1.22
CA LEU A 254 -2.33 -13.85 2.47
C LEU A 254 -3.13 -14.46 3.63
N ASP A 255 -2.58 -15.52 4.21
CA ASP A 255 -2.98 -16.13 5.49
C ASP A 255 -4.50 -16.40 5.62
N GLN A 256 -5.12 -16.91 4.55
CA GLN A 256 -6.55 -17.21 4.55
C GLN A 256 -6.93 -18.35 3.59
N GLU A 257 -6.85 -19.60 4.07
CA GLU A 257 -7.15 -20.81 3.29
C GLU A 257 -8.57 -20.87 2.75
N ARG A 258 -9.56 -20.42 3.53
CA ARG A 258 -10.96 -20.41 3.07
C ARG A 258 -11.13 -19.51 1.85
N LEU A 259 -10.55 -18.31 1.89
CA LEU A 259 -10.60 -17.36 0.76
C LEU A 259 -9.87 -17.93 -0.45
N TYR A 260 -8.72 -18.58 -0.23
CA TYR A 260 -7.97 -19.26 -1.29
C TYR A 260 -8.81 -20.31 -2.01
N ASN A 261 -9.48 -21.20 -1.26
CA ASN A 261 -10.33 -22.24 -1.84
C ASN A 261 -11.59 -21.67 -2.52
N GLU A 262 -12.18 -20.59 -1.99
CA GLU A 262 -13.28 -19.88 -2.64
C GLU A 262 -12.83 -19.29 -4.00
N LEU A 263 -11.67 -18.62 -4.05
CA LEU A 263 -11.12 -18.05 -5.27
C LEU A 263 -10.74 -19.13 -6.30
N LEU A 264 -10.15 -20.24 -5.89
CA LEU A 264 -9.84 -21.36 -6.80
C LEU A 264 -11.08 -21.92 -7.51
N ARG A 265 -12.23 -21.88 -6.85
CA ARG A 265 -13.50 -22.37 -7.38
C ARG A 265 -14.15 -21.38 -8.34
N ASP A 266 -14.11 -20.09 -8.00
CA ASP A 266 -14.94 -19.07 -8.67
C ASP A 266 -14.16 -18.23 -9.71
N ILE A 267 -12.83 -18.18 -9.63
CA ILE A 267 -11.97 -17.45 -10.58
C ILE A 267 -11.58 -18.39 -11.74
N PRO A 268 -11.49 -17.88 -13.00
CA PRO A 268 -11.06 -18.69 -14.13
C PRO A 268 -9.70 -19.36 -13.92
N SER A 269 -9.57 -20.61 -14.39
CA SER A 269 -8.38 -21.45 -14.19
C SER A 269 -7.08 -20.91 -14.79
N PHE A 270 -7.17 -19.95 -15.71
CA PHE A 270 -6.00 -19.27 -16.27
C PHE A 270 -5.35 -18.28 -15.28
N VAL A 271 -6.10 -17.81 -14.28
CA VAL A 271 -5.58 -16.92 -13.23
C VAL A 271 -4.84 -17.75 -12.19
N ARG A 272 -3.60 -17.38 -11.89
CA ARG A 272 -2.77 -18.07 -10.89
C ARG A 272 -3.15 -17.62 -9.49
N VAL A 273 -3.78 -18.48 -8.70
CA VAL A 273 -4.06 -18.21 -7.28
C VAL A 273 -2.99 -18.87 -6.42
N VAL A 274 -2.31 -18.08 -5.58
CA VAL A 274 -1.20 -18.54 -4.72
C VAL A 274 -1.49 -18.18 -3.27
N LEU A 275 -1.46 -19.18 -2.39
CA LEU A 275 -1.54 -18.96 -0.94
C LEU A 275 -0.15 -18.63 -0.40
N LEU A 276 -0.05 -17.54 0.35
CA LEU A 276 1.18 -17.06 0.97
C LEU A 276 0.99 -16.89 2.49
N PRO A 277 2.02 -17.20 3.30
CA PRO A 277 1.99 -16.95 4.73
C PRO A 277 2.08 -15.44 5.02
N LYS A 278 1.45 -14.99 6.11
CA LYS A 278 1.73 -13.65 6.67
C LYS A 278 3.09 -13.66 7.37
N SER A 279 3.73 -12.50 7.46
CA SER A 279 4.89 -12.33 8.34
C SER A 279 4.43 -12.34 9.81
N GLY A 280 5.18 -13.03 10.67
CA GLY A 280 4.97 -12.97 12.12
C GLY A 280 5.24 -11.58 12.71
N GLY A 281 5.80 -10.66 11.94
CA GLY A 281 6.01 -9.25 12.33
C GLY A 281 4.82 -8.34 12.02
N VAL A 282 3.74 -8.87 11.46
CA VAL A 282 2.52 -8.08 11.23
C VAL A 282 1.80 -7.88 12.56
N VAL A 283 1.54 -6.61 12.89
CA VAL A 283 0.87 -6.20 14.12
C VAL A 283 -0.60 -5.93 13.85
N GLU A 284 -1.47 -6.46 14.69
CA GLU A 284 -2.90 -6.14 14.67
C GLU A 284 -3.14 -4.67 15.05
N ARG A 285 -4.03 -4.01 14.31
CA ARG A 285 -4.31 -2.58 14.50
C ARG A 285 -5.67 -2.37 15.11
N SER A 286 -5.69 -1.69 16.26
CA SER A 286 -6.93 -1.25 16.90
C SER A 286 -7.74 -0.32 15.99
N LYS A 287 -9.03 -0.18 16.28
CA LYS A 287 -9.91 0.75 15.56
C LYS A 287 -9.45 2.19 15.71
N ASP A 288 -8.93 2.54 16.89
CA ASP A 288 -8.44 3.88 17.21
C ASP A 288 -7.17 4.21 16.44
N LEU A 289 -6.20 3.28 16.39
CA LEU A 289 -4.98 3.46 15.59
C LEU A 289 -5.30 3.64 14.10
N ARG A 290 -6.30 2.93 13.57
CA ARG A 290 -6.77 3.13 12.19
C ARG A 290 -7.41 4.50 11.98
N ALA A 291 -8.07 5.06 13.01
CA ALA A 291 -8.63 6.40 12.96
C ALA A 291 -7.54 7.46 12.98
N GLU A 292 -6.59 7.35 13.91
CA GLU A 292 -5.43 8.24 13.99
C GLU A 292 -4.63 8.25 12.68
N ASN A 293 -4.39 7.08 12.07
CA ASN A 293 -3.70 6.98 10.78
C ASN A 293 -4.46 7.69 9.65
N ARG A 294 -5.80 7.66 9.66
CA ARG A 294 -6.61 8.39 8.67
C ARG A 294 -6.49 9.89 8.84
N ASP A 295 -6.49 10.37 10.08
CA ASP A 295 -6.37 11.80 10.38
C ASP A 295 -4.96 12.31 10.05
N LEU A 296 -3.94 11.51 10.39
CA LEU A 296 -2.56 11.78 9.99
C LEU A 296 -2.42 11.87 8.47
N ARG A 297 -3.10 10.98 7.74
CA ARG A 297 -3.06 10.96 6.28
C ARG A 297 -3.64 12.22 5.65
N ILE A 298 -4.73 12.74 6.22
CA ILE A 298 -5.31 14.03 5.80
C ILE A 298 -4.32 15.15 6.06
N LYS A 299 -3.69 15.17 7.24
CA LYS A 299 -2.67 16.16 7.58
C LYS A 299 -1.48 16.11 6.61
N GLU A 300 -0.96 14.93 6.31
CA GLU A 300 0.16 14.74 5.37
C GLU A 300 -0.18 15.22 3.95
N TYR A 301 -1.42 15.01 3.50
CA TYR A 301 -1.86 15.47 2.17
C TYR A 301 -1.74 16.99 2.02
N PHE A 302 -2.07 17.76 3.05
CA PHE A 302 -2.01 19.23 3.01
C PHE A 302 -0.66 19.82 3.43
N TYR A 303 -0.01 19.23 4.43
CA TYR A 303 1.18 19.80 5.09
C TYR A 303 2.48 19.06 4.78
N GLY A 304 2.42 17.95 4.04
CA GLY A 304 3.56 17.09 3.81
C GLY A 304 3.95 16.28 5.06
N HIS A 305 5.03 15.51 4.93
CA HIS A 305 5.58 14.70 6.01
C HIS A 305 6.93 15.26 6.47
N LYS A 306 8.05 14.80 5.89
CA LYS A 306 9.38 15.40 6.12
C LYS A 306 9.62 16.61 5.25
N THR A 307 9.22 16.51 3.98
CA THR A 307 9.19 17.65 3.07
C THR A 307 7.90 18.44 3.33
N PRO A 308 7.96 19.66 3.90
CA PRO A 308 6.78 20.44 4.23
C PRO A 308 6.07 20.93 2.95
N LEU A 309 4.75 20.89 2.98
CA LEU A 309 3.88 21.55 2.02
C LEU A 309 3.21 22.76 2.69
N TYR A 310 2.92 23.78 1.90
CA TYR A 310 2.36 25.05 2.39
C TYR A 310 0.95 25.23 1.80
N PRO A 311 -0.10 24.72 2.47
CA PRO A 311 -1.46 24.83 1.98
C PRO A 311 -1.96 26.28 2.10
N PHE A 312 -2.89 26.65 1.22
CA PHE A 312 -3.54 27.96 1.27
C PHE A 312 -4.88 27.89 2.00
N SER A 313 -5.12 28.88 2.85
CA SER A 313 -6.41 29.11 3.50
C SER A 313 -7.02 30.39 2.94
N PHE A 314 -8.22 30.30 2.37
CA PHE A 314 -8.93 31.43 1.78
C PHE A 314 -10.43 31.20 1.82
N GLU A 315 -11.20 32.28 1.72
CA GLU A 315 -12.66 32.25 1.70
C GLU A 315 -13.18 32.08 0.27
N VAL A 316 -14.25 31.29 0.10
CA VAL A 316 -14.95 31.11 -1.17
C VAL A 316 -16.42 31.40 -0.95
N LYS A 317 -17.05 32.19 -1.82
CA LYS A 317 -18.48 32.48 -1.72
C LYS A 317 -19.28 31.24 -2.07
N PHE A 318 -20.36 30.98 -1.34
CA PHE A 318 -21.26 29.87 -1.66
C PHE A 318 -21.84 29.95 -3.08
N ALA A 319 -22.03 31.15 -3.63
CA ALA A 319 -22.47 31.35 -5.01
C ALA A 319 -21.48 30.81 -6.06
N ASP A 320 -20.20 30.67 -5.69
CA ASP A 320 -19.14 30.17 -6.55
C ASP A 320 -18.96 28.64 -6.42
N LEU A 321 -19.72 27.98 -5.53
CA LEU A 321 -19.60 26.55 -5.22
C LEU A 321 -20.82 25.76 -5.71
N LYS A 322 -20.55 24.55 -6.22
CA LYS A 322 -21.57 23.51 -6.41
C LYS A 322 -21.21 22.29 -5.57
N LEU A 323 -22.02 22.01 -4.56
CA LEU A 323 -21.80 20.92 -3.62
C LEU A 323 -22.68 19.73 -3.98
N TYR A 324 -22.06 18.57 -4.16
CA TYR A 324 -22.75 17.32 -4.51
C TYR A 324 -22.48 16.25 -3.46
N LYS A 325 -23.46 15.37 -3.25
CA LYS A 325 -23.31 14.16 -2.43
C LYS A 325 -23.84 12.96 -3.20
N ILE A 326 -22.98 11.97 -3.40
CA ILE A 326 -23.34 10.74 -4.10
C ILE A 326 -24.07 9.79 -3.13
N GLY A 327 -25.18 9.20 -3.57
CA GLY A 327 -25.91 8.19 -2.81
C GLY A 327 -26.72 8.72 -1.62
N ALA A 328 -27.00 10.03 -1.56
CA ALA A 328 -28.00 10.54 -0.63
C ALA A 328 -29.39 10.00 -1.03
N PRO A 329 -30.22 9.54 -0.08
CA PRO A 329 -31.62 9.23 -0.41
C PRO A 329 -32.28 10.50 -0.96
N PRO A 330 -33.19 10.39 -1.94
CA PRO A 330 -33.94 11.54 -2.44
C PRO A 330 -34.69 12.15 -1.25
N LEU A 331 -34.23 13.32 -0.80
CA LEU A 331 -34.93 14.10 0.21
C LEU A 331 -36.10 14.81 -0.50
N PRO A 332 -37.30 14.84 0.10
CA PRO A 332 -38.36 15.73 -0.35
C PRO A 332 -37.84 17.17 -0.39
N ASP A 333 -38.30 17.98 -1.35
CA ASP A 333 -37.91 19.39 -1.47
C ASP A 333 -38.11 20.16 -0.14
N SER A 334 -39.10 19.77 0.67
CA SER A 334 -39.38 20.34 1.99
C SER A 334 -38.31 20.09 3.05
N CYS A 335 -37.44 19.10 2.87
CA CYS A 335 -36.33 18.78 3.76
C CYS A 335 -34.97 19.23 3.19
N MET A 336 -34.95 19.84 2.00
CA MET A 336 -33.72 20.36 1.42
C MET A 336 -33.40 21.76 1.98
N PRO A 337 -32.14 22.02 2.38
CA PRO A 337 -31.69 23.38 2.66
C PRO A 337 -31.97 24.29 1.47
N LEU A 338 -32.37 25.54 1.76
CA LEU A 338 -32.60 26.58 0.75
C LEU A 338 -31.45 26.61 -0.28
N GLY A 339 -31.78 26.33 -1.55
CA GLY A 339 -30.84 26.37 -2.67
C GLY A 339 -30.29 25.02 -3.17
N MET A 340 -30.62 23.90 -2.53
CA MET A 340 -30.22 22.56 -3.01
C MET A 340 -31.25 21.97 -4.00
N LYS A 341 -30.76 21.21 -5.00
CA LYS A 341 -31.58 20.47 -5.98
C LYS A 341 -31.07 19.04 -6.12
N VAL A 342 -31.99 18.07 -6.22
CA VAL A 342 -31.66 16.69 -6.58
C VAL A 342 -31.35 16.64 -8.07
N MET A 343 -30.17 16.13 -8.44
CA MET A 343 -29.87 15.74 -9.82
C MET A 343 -30.00 14.23 -9.90
N VAL A 344 -30.88 13.75 -10.77
CA VAL A 344 -31.14 12.33 -11.02
C VAL A 344 -30.14 11.79 -12.02
#